data_AF-A0A3S1AXL6-F1
#
_entry.id   AF-A0A3S1AXL6-F1
#
_cell.length_a   1.000
_cell.length_b   1.000
_cell.length_c   1.000
_cell.angle_alpha   90.00
_cell.angle_beta   90.00
_cell.angle_gamma   90.00
#
_symmetry.space_group_name_H-M   'P 1'
#
loop_
_entity.id
_entity.type
_entity.pdbx_description
1 polymer ?
#
loop_
_entity_poly.entity_id
_entity_poly.type
_entity_poly.pdbx_seq_one_letter_code
_entity_poly.pdbx_strand_id
1 'polypeptide(L)'
;MEGRWSLFGLLLAALIASCAAQDLDCDFEKDFCAWTQPPTAKRDWARGQGKSVTPGTGPSSDHTTGTGYYAYLETSLGFQGDDVLLQSPKVTLAGTSCLSFYYHMYGPHVATLTLYSVSNAGVRTSLWTRKGTQGDQWLRAQVDIPKGTDFQLLFEAVKGTLNKGDIAIDDVTYTKTGDCASSVTVAPPSVKPGQSTPPPSALTCDFERGDLCGYQRTTGLNHKMWAWATAATASSNKGPDKDHSYNTPQGHYVFIDARTGSAFLTTNNVPADTDRCLRFWFSFGGSDAGTLNVYTETTGRGQALWTLGSWSGFGWNVAEVNLPAGPTSYK
;
A
#
# COMPACT_ATOMS: atom_id res chain seq x y z
N MET A 1 0.08 75.64 -28.46
CA MET A 1 -0.06 74.52 -29.42
C MET A 1 1.25 73.75 -29.34
N GLU A 2 1.39 72.91 -28.31
CA GLU A 2 1.17 71.45 -28.43
C GLU A 2 2.16 70.88 -29.46
N GLY A 3 3.25 70.19 -29.11
CA GLY A 3 3.38 69.09 -28.17
C GLY A 3 3.74 67.84 -28.98
N ARG A 4 4.79 67.12 -28.58
CA ARG A 4 4.93 65.64 -28.59
C ARG A 4 6.40 65.25 -28.39
N TRP A 5 6.72 65.00 -27.12
CA TRP A 5 7.81 64.12 -26.73
C TRP A 5 7.37 62.69 -27.07
N SER A 6 8.15 61.98 -27.90
CA SER A 6 7.90 60.57 -28.21
C SER A 6 8.40 59.74 -27.03
N LEU A 7 7.48 59.30 -26.18
CA LEU A 7 7.71 58.32 -25.14
C LEU A 7 7.95 56.97 -25.81
N PHE A 8 9.21 56.52 -25.83
CA PHE A 8 9.54 55.11 -26.03
C PHE A 8 9.00 54.33 -24.83
N GLY A 9 7.82 53.73 -25.01
CA GLY A 9 7.27 52.76 -24.07
C GLY A 9 8.13 51.51 -24.06
N LEU A 10 8.95 51.36 -23.02
CA LEU A 10 9.48 50.07 -22.59
C LEU A 10 8.28 49.23 -22.15
N LEU A 11 7.74 48.43 -23.08
CA LEU A 11 6.90 47.29 -22.70
C LEU A 11 7.80 46.35 -21.91
N LEU A 12 7.71 46.42 -20.59
CA LEU A 12 8.15 45.38 -19.70
C LEU A 12 7.32 44.14 -20.05
N ALA A 13 7.88 43.25 -20.88
CA ALA A 13 7.36 41.91 -21.03
C ALA A 13 7.45 41.29 -19.63
N ALA A 14 6.32 41.26 -18.92
CA ALA A 14 6.17 40.43 -17.74
C ALA A 14 6.52 39.01 -18.19
N LEU A 15 7.66 38.50 -17.70
CA LEU A 15 7.92 37.07 -17.68
C LEU A 15 6.76 36.46 -16.91
N ILE A 16 5.75 35.98 -17.64
CA ILE A 16 4.84 34.99 -17.10
C ILE A 16 5.75 33.80 -16.84
N ALA A 17 6.24 33.68 -15.61
CA ALA A 17 6.72 32.42 -15.10
C ALA A 17 5.53 31.48 -15.24
N SER A 18 5.49 30.76 -16.35
CA SER A 18 4.64 29.59 -16.48
C SER A 18 4.95 28.76 -15.25
N CYS A 19 3.96 28.61 -14.38
CA CYS A 19 4.03 27.67 -13.28
C CYS A 19 4.24 26.33 -13.96
N ALA A 20 5.49 25.85 -13.99
CA ALA A 20 5.80 24.52 -14.48
C ALA A 20 4.77 23.60 -13.83
N ALA A 21 3.98 22.90 -14.65
CA ALA A 21 3.05 21.92 -14.15
C ALA A 21 3.85 21.04 -13.19
N GLN A 22 3.36 20.89 -11.96
CA GLN A 22 3.93 19.98 -10.98
C GLN A 22 3.61 18.58 -11.49
N ASP A 23 4.42 18.13 -12.46
CA ASP A 23 4.26 16.83 -13.08
C ASP A 23 4.92 15.81 -12.16
N LEU A 24 4.08 15.21 -11.33
CA LEU A 24 4.45 14.16 -10.39
C LEU A 24 4.11 12.78 -10.94
N ASP A 25 3.41 12.72 -12.07
CA ASP A 25 3.04 11.48 -12.72
C ASP A 25 4.29 10.80 -13.27
N CYS A 26 4.40 9.50 -13.03
CA CYS A 26 5.52 8.72 -13.55
C CYS A 26 5.17 7.23 -13.64
N ASP A 27 5.19 6.71 -14.85
CA ASP A 27 5.03 5.29 -15.20
C ASP A 27 6.39 4.58 -15.40
N PHE A 28 7.50 5.30 -15.22
CA PHE A 28 8.86 4.79 -15.39
C PHE A 28 9.21 4.16 -16.75
N GLU A 29 8.38 4.34 -17.79
CA GLU A 29 8.57 3.69 -19.10
C GLU A 29 9.81 4.20 -19.85
N LYS A 30 10.11 5.50 -19.69
CA LYS A 30 11.23 6.14 -20.39
C LYS A 30 12.42 6.42 -19.49
N ASP A 31 12.18 6.93 -18.29
CA ASP A 31 13.16 7.38 -17.30
C ASP A 31 12.46 7.54 -15.94
N PHE A 32 13.04 8.28 -14.99
CA PHE A 32 12.40 8.61 -13.72
C PHE A 32 11.51 9.87 -13.81
N CYS A 33 11.11 10.26 -15.02
CA CYS A 33 10.28 11.44 -15.29
C CYS A 33 10.91 12.71 -14.71
N ALA A 34 10.15 13.49 -13.94
CA ALA A 34 10.68 14.64 -13.21
C ALA A 34 11.30 14.28 -11.85
N TRP A 35 11.24 13.02 -11.42
CA TRP A 35 11.82 12.56 -10.17
C TRP A 35 13.34 12.41 -10.29
N THR A 36 14.04 12.67 -9.19
CA THR A 36 15.50 12.70 -9.11
C THR A 36 16.00 11.79 -7.99
N GLN A 37 17.22 11.30 -8.13
CA GLN A 37 17.87 10.47 -7.13
C GLN A 37 18.92 11.31 -6.41
N PRO A 38 18.68 11.74 -5.16
CA PRO A 38 19.61 12.64 -4.49
C PRO A 38 20.90 11.90 -4.10
N PRO A 39 22.07 12.57 -4.19
CA PRO A 39 23.37 11.96 -3.88
C PRO A 39 23.56 11.61 -2.39
N THR A 40 22.61 12.01 -1.54
CA THR A 40 22.56 11.63 -0.13
C THR A 40 22.07 10.20 0.07
N ALA A 41 21.42 9.61 -0.93
CA ALA A 41 21.05 8.21 -0.90
C ALA A 41 22.32 7.37 -0.90
N LYS A 42 22.35 6.29 -0.12
CA LYS A 42 23.50 5.39 -0.16
C LYS A 42 23.60 4.69 -1.50
N ARG A 43 22.48 4.50 -2.20
CA ARG A 43 22.35 3.83 -3.50
C ARG A 43 21.24 4.47 -4.34
N ASP A 44 21.23 4.11 -5.61
CA ASP A 44 20.20 4.53 -6.56
C ASP A 44 19.14 3.42 -6.75
N TRP A 45 17.88 3.83 -6.89
CA TRP A 45 16.83 3.06 -7.53
C TRP A 45 17.27 2.61 -8.92
N ALA A 46 17.04 1.34 -9.21
CA ALA A 46 17.19 0.76 -10.53
C ALA A 46 15.85 0.80 -11.26
N ARG A 47 15.89 0.71 -12.60
CA ARG A 47 14.71 0.43 -13.43
C ARG A 47 14.75 -1.02 -13.88
N GLY A 48 13.67 -1.74 -13.63
CA GLY A 48 13.51 -3.14 -14.02
C GLY A 48 12.53 -3.26 -15.18
N GLN A 49 12.69 -4.31 -15.99
CA GLN A 49 11.74 -4.68 -17.04
C GLN A 49 11.41 -6.17 -16.89
N GLY A 50 10.13 -6.51 -16.76
CA GLY A 50 9.69 -7.90 -16.59
C GLY A 50 10.00 -8.48 -15.20
N LYS A 51 10.46 -9.74 -15.14
CA LYS A 51 10.69 -10.45 -13.88
C LYS A 51 11.98 -9.96 -13.20
N SER A 52 11.91 -9.72 -11.89
CA SER A 52 13.11 -9.46 -11.07
C SER A 52 14.18 -10.55 -11.31
N VAL A 53 15.45 -10.12 -11.40
CA VAL A 53 16.60 -11.00 -11.63
C VAL A 53 16.76 -12.03 -10.50
N THR A 54 16.29 -11.69 -9.29
CA THR A 54 16.41 -12.56 -8.13
C THR A 54 15.24 -13.57 -8.08
N PRO A 55 15.49 -14.89 -8.15
CA PRO A 55 14.43 -15.88 -8.12
C PRO A 55 13.65 -15.87 -6.80
N GLY A 56 12.32 -15.76 -6.89
CA GLY A 56 11.42 -15.80 -5.72
C GLY A 56 11.29 -14.47 -4.99
N THR A 57 11.65 -13.35 -5.64
CA THR A 57 11.42 -12.00 -5.14
C THR A 57 11.00 -11.06 -6.27
N GLY A 58 10.53 -9.88 -5.86
CA GLY A 58 10.18 -8.80 -6.77
C GLY A 58 9.01 -9.14 -7.68
N PRO A 59 8.53 -8.16 -8.43
CA PRO A 59 7.43 -8.39 -9.35
C PRO A 59 7.87 -9.36 -10.46
N SER A 60 6.96 -10.27 -10.83
CA SER A 60 7.14 -11.16 -11.98
C SER A 60 6.99 -10.44 -13.32
N SER A 61 6.36 -9.26 -13.30
CA SER A 61 6.15 -8.37 -14.42
C SER A 61 5.83 -6.95 -13.92
N ASP A 62 6.08 -5.97 -14.78
CA ASP A 62 5.56 -4.61 -14.71
C ASP A 62 4.04 -4.52 -14.43
N HIS A 63 3.57 -3.43 -13.81
CA HIS A 63 2.14 -3.27 -13.49
C HIS A 63 1.31 -2.77 -14.68
N THR A 64 1.82 -1.80 -15.44
CA THR A 64 1.07 -1.08 -16.48
C THR A 64 0.73 -1.96 -17.69
N THR A 65 1.70 -2.75 -18.17
CA THR A 65 1.55 -3.58 -19.39
C THR A 65 1.93 -5.04 -19.19
N GLY A 66 2.60 -5.39 -18.09
CA GLY A 66 3.20 -6.71 -17.87
C GLY A 66 4.55 -6.89 -18.58
N THR A 67 4.99 -5.91 -19.38
CA THR A 67 6.28 -5.91 -20.09
C THR A 67 7.02 -4.56 -20.04
N GLY A 68 6.44 -3.59 -19.33
CA GLY A 68 6.94 -2.23 -19.16
C GLY A 68 8.03 -2.12 -18.10
N TYR A 69 8.23 -0.91 -17.60
CA TYR A 69 9.30 -0.60 -16.66
C TYR A 69 8.77 -0.09 -15.34
N TYR A 70 9.43 -0.53 -14.26
CA TYR A 70 9.14 -0.07 -12.91
C TYR A 70 10.44 0.34 -12.19
N ALA A 71 10.33 1.16 -11.14
CA ALA A 71 11.45 1.47 -10.27
C ALA A 71 11.57 0.42 -9.15
N TYR A 72 12.77 -0.10 -8.89
CA TYR A 72 12.98 -1.06 -7.79
C TYR A 72 14.32 -0.88 -7.06
N LEU A 73 14.33 -1.36 -5.82
CA LEU A 73 15.54 -1.53 -5.02
C LEU A 73 16.22 -2.86 -5.40
N GLU A 74 17.42 -2.78 -5.96
CA GLU A 74 18.24 -3.94 -6.31
C GLU A 74 18.90 -4.55 -5.06
N THR A 75 18.28 -5.61 -4.53
CA THR A 75 18.67 -6.19 -3.23
C THR A 75 19.92 -7.07 -3.28
N SER A 76 20.38 -7.44 -4.49
CA SER A 76 21.65 -8.18 -4.68
C SER A 76 22.89 -7.33 -4.42
N LEU A 77 22.74 -6.00 -4.37
CA LEU A 77 23.82 -5.07 -4.14
C LEU A 77 23.70 -4.38 -2.77
N GLY A 78 24.82 -3.90 -2.23
CA GLY A 78 24.84 -3.07 -1.01
C GLY A 78 24.69 -3.86 0.30
N PHE A 79 24.58 -3.11 1.40
CA PHE A 79 24.53 -3.64 2.76
C PHE A 79 23.14 -3.49 3.39
N GLN A 80 22.89 -4.24 4.46
CA GLN A 80 21.69 -4.07 5.25
C GLN A 80 21.57 -2.62 5.76
N GLY A 81 20.39 -2.03 5.61
CA GLY A 81 20.13 -0.65 6.03
C GLY A 81 20.64 0.41 5.06
N ASP A 82 21.07 0.01 3.85
CA ASP A 82 21.25 0.96 2.75
C ASP A 82 19.89 1.44 2.24
N ASP A 83 19.79 2.72 1.93
CA ASP A 83 18.60 3.37 1.39
C ASP A 83 18.78 3.74 -0.07
N VAL A 84 17.67 3.68 -0.80
CA VAL A 84 17.50 4.30 -2.12
C VAL A 84 16.42 5.37 -2.03
N LEU A 85 16.68 6.52 -2.64
CA LEU A 85 15.81 7.69 -2.53
C LEU A 85 15.34 8.15 -3.90
N LEU A 86 14.04 8.37 -4.06
CA LEU A 86 13.46 8.96 -5.26
C LEU A 86 12.66 10.20 -4.85
N GLN A 87 13.13 11.37 -5.31
CA GLN A 87 12.70 12.68 -4.86
C GLN A 87 12.02 13.46 -5.98
N SER A 88 10.79 13.87 -5.74
CA SER A 88 10.00 14.68 -6.67
C SER A 88 10.55 16.11 -6.83
N PRO A 89 10.13 16.85 -7.87
CA PRO A 89 10.25 18.30 -7.93
C PRO A 89 9.60 18.99 -6.71
N LYS A 90 9.92 20.28 -6.50
CA LYS A 90 9.23 21.05 -5.45
C LYS A 90 7.75 21.20 -5.77
N VAL A 91 6.95 20.98 -4.74
CA VAL A 91 5.49 20.97 -4.76
C VAL A 91 4.98 22.12 -3.89
N THR A 92 4.03 22.88 -4.43
CA THR A 92 3.31 23.92 -3.68
C THR A 92 1.81 23.71 -3.89
N LEU A 93 1.12 23.45 -2.78
CA LEU A 93 -0.28 23.02 -2.72
C LEU A 93 -1.12 23.99 -1.91
N ALA A 94 -2.14 24.56 -2.54
CA ALA A 94 -3.12 25.43 -1.88
C ALA A 94 -4.13 24.65 -1.01
N GLY A 95 -4.30 23.35 -1.28
CA GLY A 95 -5.23 22.46 -0.59
C GLY A 95 -4.71 21.02 -0.55
N THR A 96 -5.49 20.12 0.02
CA THR A 96 -5.18 18.68 0.00
C THR A 96 -5.26 18.14 -1.42
N SER A 97 -4.34 17.24 -1.74
CA SER A 97 -4.26 16.52 -3.01
C SER A 97 -4.06 15.03 -2.75
N CYS A 98 -4.20 14.19 -3.77
CA CYS A 98 -4.01 12.75 -3.65
C CYS A 98 -2.83 12.29 -4.49
N LEU A 99 -1.92 11.54 -3.89
CA LEU A 99 -0.93 10.74 -4.62
C LEU A 99 -1.37 9.28 -4.58
N SER A 100 -1.43 8.62 -5.74
CA SER A 100 -1.54 7.18 -5.83
C SER A 100 -0.35 6.58 -6.55
N PHE A 101 0.03 5.38 -6.17
CA PHE A 101 1.11 4.63 -6.81
C PHE A 101 0.88 3.15 -6.57
N TYR A 102 1.47 2.31 -7.41
CA TYR A 102 1.54 0.88 -7.21
C TYR A 102 2.87 0.52 -6.55
N TYR A 103 2.85 -0.49 -5.69
CA TYR A 103 4.03 -1.02 -5.03
C TYR A 103 4.00 -2.55 -4.97
N HIS A 104 5.17 -3.17 -5.01
CA HIS A 104 5.35 -4.61 -4.82
C HIS A 104 6.46 -4.83 -3.78
N MET A 105 6.17 -5.67 -2.79
CA MET A 105 7.04 -5.90 -1.63
C MET A 105 7.00 -7.39 -1.26
N TYR A 106 7.88 -8.19 -1.88
CA TYR A 106 7.85 -9.65 -1.71
C TYR A 106 9.22 -10.26 -1.41
N GLY A 107 9.22 -11.14 -0.40
CA GLY A 107 10.38 -11.91 0.01
C GLY A 107 10.63 -11.85 1.53
N PRO A 108 11.36 -12.82 2.08
CA PRO A 108 11.60 -12.96 3.52
C PRO A 108 12.47 -11.85 4.12
N HIS A 109 13.15 -11.05 3.30
CA HIS A 109 14.07 -10.00 3.75
C HIS A 109 13.66 -8.61 3.27
N VAL A 110 12.40 -8.42 2.89
CA VAL A 110 11.86 -7.08 2.63
C VAL A 110 11.93 -6.26 3.91
N ALA A 111 12.54 -5.07 3.85
CA ALA A 111 12.54 -4.14 4.97
C ALA A 111 11.42 -3.13 4.81
N THR A 112 11.70 -1.87 4.46
CA THR A 112 10.71 -0.79 4.58
C THR A 112 10.63 0.03 3.29
N LEU A 113 9.41 0.41 2.89
CA LEU A 113 9.13 1.45 1.90
C LEU A 113 8.36 2.58 2.60
N THR A 114 8.84 3.82 2.51
CA THR A 114 8.21 4.99 3.12
C THR A 114 8.11 6.13 2.12
N LEU A 115 6.95 6.79 2.10
CA LEU A 115 6.73 8.07 1.41
C LEU A 115 6.78 9.19 2.46
N TYR A 116 7.70 10.13 2.28
CA TYR A 116 7.85 11.31 3.12
C TYR A 116 7.41 12.58 2.39
N SER A 117 6.95 13.59 3.14
CA SER A 117 7.11 14.99 2.74
C SER A 117 8.39 15.54 3.36
N VAL A 118 9.12 16.32 2.57
CA VAL A 118 10.40 16.93 2.95
C VAL A 118 10.26 18.44 2.80
N SER A 119 10.32 19.15 3.93
CA SER A 119 10.30 20.62 3.92
C SER A 119 11.59 21.19 3.32
N ASN A 120 11.58 22.48 2.94
CA ASN A 120 12.80 23.20 2.54
C ASN A 120 13.93 23.16 3.60
N ALA A 121 13.60 22.96 4.89
CA ALA A 121 14.59 22.81 5.96
C ALA A 121 15.17 21.38 6.05
N GLY A 122 14.76 20.47 5.16
CA GLY A 122 15.20 19.07 5.16
C GLY A 122 14.47 18.16 6.15
N VAL A 123 13.50 18.68 6.91
CA VAL A 123 12.71 17.89 7.86
C VAL A 123 11.80 16.93 7.08
N ARG A 124 11.95 15.62 7.34
CA ARG A 124 11.13 14.55 6.76
C ARG A 124 9.94 14.22 7.68
N THR A 125 8.74 14.21 7.12
CA THR A 125 7.50 13.78 7.79
C THR A 125 6.94 12.57 7.06
N SER A 126 6.79 11.43 7.75
CA SER A 126 6.26 10.20 7.14
C SER A 126 4.78 10.38 6.81
N LEU A 127 4.41 10.20 5.54
CA LEU A 127 3.03 10.24 5.07
C LEU A 127 2.44 8.83 4.93
N TRP A 128 3.25 7.87 4.52
CA TRP A 128 2.84 6.47 4.33
C TRP A 128 4.03 5.54 4.47
N THR A 129 3.85 4.37 5.06
CA THR A 129 4.91 3.35 5.19
C THR A 129 4.35 1.94 5.11
N ARG A 130 5.14 1.01 4.58
CA ARG A 130 4.93 -0.44 4.64
C ARG A 130 6.24 -1.12 5.01
N LYS A 131 6.14 -2.23 5.75
CA LYS A 131 7.29 -3.00 6.20
C LYS A 131 7.07 -4.49 6.02
N GLY A 132 8.12 -5.20 5.63
CA GLY A 132 8.07 -6.65 5.42
C GLY A 132 7.31 -7.00 4.16
N THR A 133 7.11 -8.31 3.94
CA THR A 133 6.39 -8.78 2.77
C THR A 133 4.91 -8.38 2.81
N GLN A 134 4.42 -7.83 1.70
CA GLN A 134 3.02 -7.43 1.48
C GLN A 134 2.32 -8.42 0.53
N GLY A 135 3.00 -9.51 0.17
CA GLY A 135 2.53 -10.52 -0.78
C GLY A 135 3.12 -10.36 -2.18
N ASP A 136 3.09 -11.43 -2.97
CA ASP A 136 3.56 -11.45 -4.36
C ASP A 136 2.48 -10.91 -5.32
N GLN A 137 2.21 -9.62 -5.24
CA GLN A 137 1.27 -8.91 -6.11
C GLN A 137 1.52 -7.41 -6.05
N TRP A 138 1.17 -6.70 -7.12
CA TRP A 138 1.11 -5.25 -7.10
C TRP A 138 -0.06 -4.78 -6.25
N LEU A 139 0.22 -3.87 -5.33
CA LEU A 139 -0.76 -3.26 -4.45
C LEU A 139 -0.82 -1.77 -4.71
N ARG A 140 -2.02 -1.20 -4.68
CA ARG A 140 -2.22 0.23 -4.88
C ARG A 140 -2.21 0.96 -3.54
N ALA A 141 -1.39 1.99 -3.42
CA ALA A 141 -1.44 2.96 -2.32
C ALA A 141 -2.16 4.24 -2.77
N GLN A 142 -2.87 4.86 -1.83
CA GLN A 142 -3.46 6.19 -1.98
C GLN A 142 -3.14 6.98 -0.72
N VAL A 143 -2.52 8.15 -0.89
CA VAL A 143 -1.99 8.96 0.21
C VAL A 143 -2.44 10.40 0.04
N ASP A 144 -3.13 10.92 1.06
CA ASP A 144 -3.48 12.33 1.12
C ASP A 144 -2.21 13.15 1.34
N ILE A 145 -1.95 14.07 0.42
CA ILE A 145 -0.83 14.99 0.51
C ILE A 145 -1.33 16.31 1.10
N PRO A 146 -0.87 16.70 2.30
CA PRO A 146 -1.34 17.90 2.97
C PRO A 146 -0.91 19.15 2.20
N LYS A 147 -1.70 20.22 2.32
CA LYS A 147 -1.33 21.54 1.79
C LYS A 147 0.01 21.99 2.37
N GLY A 148 0.79 22.71 1.58
CA GLY A 148 2.11 23.18 1.97
C GLY A 148 2.80 23.94 0.85
N THR A 149 3.88 24.63 1.19
CA THR A 149 4.64 25.44 0.23
C THR A 149 6.06 24.90 0.13
N ASP A 150 6.54 24.73 -1.10
CA ASP A 150 7.90 24.35 -1.46
C ASP A 150 8.45 23.17 -0.66
N PHE A 151 7.68 22.08 -0.62
CA PHE A 151 8.12 20.81 -0.07
C PHE A 151 8.30 19.79 -1.20
N GLN A 152 8.96 18.67 -0.93
CA GLN A 152 9.13 17.59 -1.89
C GLN A 152 8.56 16.30 -1.32
N LEU A 153 8.01 15.46 -2.17
CA LEU A 153 7.73 14.07 -1.88
C LEU A 153 8.98 13.22 -2.11
N LEU A 154 9.21 12.25 -1.22
CA LEU A 154 10.39 11.40 -1.23
C LEU A 154 10.00 9.95 -0.94
N PHE A 155 10.18 9.07 -1.91
CA PHE A 155 10.14 7.62 -1.69
C PHE A 155 11.50 7.16 -1.17
N GLU A 156 11.50 6.48 -0.04
CA GLU A 156 12.66 5.81 0.54
C GLU A 156 12.37 4.31 0.63
N ALA A 157 13.20 3.48 0.00
CA ALA A 157 13.21 2.05 0.23
C ALA A 157 14.51 1.66 0.94
N VAL A 158 14.41 0.83 1.96
CA VAL A 158 15.54 0.36 2.76
C VAL A 158 15.81 -1.10 2.46
N LYS A 159 17.08 -1.45 2.27
CA LYS A 159 17.53 -2.83 2.07
C LYS A 159 17.48 -3.62 3.38
N GLY A 160 16.86 -4.78 3.35
CA GLY A 160 16.85 -5.72 4.47
C GLY A 160 18.16 -6.51 4.63
N THR A 161 18.13 -7.49 5.54
CA THR A 161 19.30 -8.24 6.01
C THR A 161 20.04 -9.01 4.91
N LEU A 162 19.31 -9.53 3.93
CA LEU A 162 19.83 -10.36 2.85
C LEU A 162 19.25 -9.91 1.50
N ASN A 163 19.54 -10.65 0.44
CA ASN A 163 19.19 -10.33 -0.95
C ASN A 163 17.88 -10.98 -1.42
N LYS A 164 16.99 -11.40 -0.51
CA LYS A 164 15.68 -11.96 -0.88
C LYS A 164 14.52 -11.10 -0.38
N GLY A 165 14.36 -9.90 -0.94
CA GLY A 165 13.24 -9.04 -0.56
C GLY A 165 13.18 -7.74 -1.34
N ASP A 166 12.74 -7.81 -2.59
CA ASP A 166 12.69 -6.65 -3.47
C ASP A 166 11.53 -5.73 -3.09
N ILE A 167 11.75 -4.44 -3.31
CA ILE A 167 10.77 -3.38 -3.15
C ILE A 167 10.71 -2.65 -4.49
N ALA A 168 9.53 -2.60 -5.10
CA ALA A 168 9.29 -1.90 -6.35
C ALA A 168 8.12 -0.93 -6.22
N ILE A 169 8.16 0.14 -7.02
CA ILE A 169 7.08 1.11 -7.20
C ILE A 169 6.83 1.34 -8.68
N ASP A 170 5.59 1.67 -9.01
CA ASP A 170 5.14 1.88 -10.38
C ASP A 170 3.93 2.82 -10.44
N ASP A 171 3.59 3.32 -11.63
CA ASP A 171 2.36 4.08 -11.92
C ASP A 171 2.04 5.18 -10.88
N VAL A 172 3.00 6.07 -10.64
CA VAL A 172 2.79 7.24 -9.77
C VAL A 172 1.83 8.19 -10.48
N THR A 173 0.73 8.53 -9.82
CA THR A 173 -0.31 9.44 -10.32
C THR A 173 -0.67 10.47 -9.25
N TYR A 174 -0.79 11.72 -9.67
CA TYR A 174 -1.04 12.86 -8.82
C TYR A 174 -2.31 13.60 -9.22
N THR A 175 -3.25 13.67 -8.28
CA THR A 175 -4.49 14.44 -8.44
C THR A 175 -4.39 15.73 -7.64
N LYS A 176 -4.29 16.85 -8.35
CA LYS A 176 -4.02 18.19 -7.78
C LYS A 176 -5.04 18.69 -6.76
N THR A 177 -6.27 18.20 -6.79
CA THR A 177 -7.36 18.70 -5.94
C THR A 177 -8.18 17.57 -5.37
N GLY A 178 -8.42 17.63 -4.06
CA GLY A 178 -9.25 16.67 -3.34
C GLY A 178 -8.40 15.64 -2.59
N ASP A 179 -8.98 15.10 -1.52
CA ASP A 179 -8.43 13.93 -0.86
C ASP A 179 -8.61 12.68 -1.74
N CYS A 180 -7.90 11.62 -1.39
CA CYS A 180 -7.95 10.35 -2.10
C CYS A 180 -9.34 9.72 -2.05
N ALA A 181 -10.18 10.08 -1.07
CA ALA A 181 -11.58 9.65 -1.01
C ALA A 181 -12.46 10.34 -2.07
N SER A 182 -12.17 11.61 -2.40
CA SER A 182 -12.90 12.41 -3.38
C SER A 182 -12.52 12.08 -4.83
N SER A 183 -11.36 11.43 -5.03
CA SER A 183 -10.87 11.03 -6.36
C SER A 183 -11.71 9.92 -7.04
N VAL A 184 -12.71 9.35 -6.36
CA VAL A 184 -13.65 8.36 -6.92
C VAL A 184 -14.68 9.01 -7.88
N THR A 185 -14.75 10.35 -7.96
CA THR A 185 -15.84 11.05 -8.67
C THR A 185 -15.53 11.43 -10.13
N VAL A 186 -14.33 11.16 -10.66
CA VAL A 186 -14.10 11.29 -12.11
C VAL A 186 -14.49 9.98 -12.77
N ALA A 187 -15.68 9.98 -13.36
CA ALA A 187 -16.19 8.87 -14.16
C ALA A 187 -15.10 8.38 -15.15
N PRO A 188 -14.81 7.08 -15.21
CA PRO A 188 -13.92 6.53 -16.23
C PRO A 188 -14.41 6.93 -17.63
N PRO A 189 -13.52 7.24 -18.58
CA PRO A 189 -13.92 7.33 -19.98
C PRO A 189 -14.55 5.98 -20.37
N SER A 190 -15.79 6.08 -20.85
CA SER A 190 -16.72 5.04 -21.30
C SER A 190 -16.07 3.71 -21.67
N VAL A 191 -15.99 2.78 -20.71
CA VAL A 191 -15.75 1.36 -20.99
C VAL A 191 -17.05 0.75 -21.51
N LYS A 192 -16.92 0.03 -22.63
CA LYS A 192 -17.95 -0.71 -23.36
C LYS A 192 -18.77 -1.61 -22.40
N PRO A 193 -20.12 -1.72 -22.53
CA PRO A 193 -20.92 -2.54 -21.63
C PRO A 193 -20.57 -4.02 -21.83
N GLY A 194 -20.11 -4.71 -20.78
CA GLY A 194 -19.93 -6.17 -20.87
C GLY A 194 -19.09 -6.89 -19.83
N GLN A 195 -18.40 -6.24 -18.89
CA GLN A 195 -17.65 -6.96 -17.84
C GLN A 195 -17.66 -6.19 -16.52
N SER A 196 -18.41 -6.69 -15.55
CA SER A 196 -18.42 -6.21 -14.17
C SER A 196 -17.26 -6.86 -13.41
N THR A 197 -16.07 -6.26 -13.46
CA THR A 197 -15.05 -6.53 -12.45
C THR A 197 -15.28 -5.57 -11.27
N PRO A 198 -15.56 -6.06 -10.05
CA PRO A 198 -15.69 -5.18 -8.90
C PRO A 198 -14.35 -4.44 -8.66
N PRO A 199 -14.39 -3.19 -8.17
CA PRO A 199 -13.18 -2.43 -7.90
C PRO A 199 -12.26 -3.18 -6.92
N PRO A 200 -10.92 -3.11 -7.07
CA PRO A 200 -9.94 -3.82 -6.24
C PRO A 200 -10.00 -3.53 -4.73
N SER A 201 -10.84 -2.60 -4.29
CA SER A 201 -10.98 -2.13 -2.91
C SER A 201 -12.01 -2.90 -2.07
N ALA A 202 -12.75 -3.87 -2.62
CA ALA A 202 -13.83 -4.54 -1.88
C ALA A 202 -13.41 -5.82 -1.12
N LEU A 203 -12.20 -6.35 -1.35
CA LEU A 203 -11.75 -7.64 -0.79
C LEU A 203 -10.45 -7.57 0.02
N THR A 204 -9.80 -6.41 0.08
CA THR A 204 -8.59 -6.18 0.88
C THR A 204 -8.95 -5.44 2.16
N CYS A 205 -8.44 -5.88 3.31
CA CYS A 205 -8.65 -5.21 4.58
C CYS A 205 -7.37 -5.16 5.42
N ASP A 206 -6.91 -3.95 5.72
CA ASP A 206 -5.80 -3.69 6.63
C ASP A 206 -6.26 -3.23 8.03
N PHE A 207 -7.57 -3.01 8.21
CA PHE A 207 -8.26 -2.55 9.44
C PHE A 207 -7.97 -1.11 9.88
N GLU A 208 -7.30 -0.32 9.04
CA GLU A 208 -6.74 0.98 9.44
C GLU A 208 -7.72 2.14 9.37
N ARG A 209 -8.86 1.94 8.70
CA ARG A 209 -9.89 2.97 8.49
C ARG A 209 -10.95 3.03 9.59
N GLY A 210 -10.75 2.32 10.70
CA GLY A 210 -11.72 2.27 11.80
C GLY A 210 -12.95 1.41 11.50
N ASP A 211 -12.91 0.60 10.45
CA ASP A 211 -13.97 -0.33 10.07
C ASP A 211 -13.43 -1.75 9.84
N LEU A 212 -14.34 -2.67 9.51
CA LEU A 212 -14.03 -4.07 9.21
C LEU A 212 -14.00 -4.35 7.70
N CYS A 213 -13.90 -3.34 6.85
CA CYS A 213 -13.88 -3.48 5.38
C CYS A 213 -15.00 -4.40 4.83
N GLY A 214 -16.19 -4.37 5.44
CA GLY A 214 -17.32 -5.22 5.07
C GLY A 214 -17.35 -6.62 5.72
N TYR A 215 -16.33 -7.02 6.48
CA TYR A 215 -16.41 -8.21 7.32
C TYR A 215 -17.47 -8.03 8.41
N GLN A 216 -18.28 -9.07 8.58
CA GLN A 216 -19.34 -9.17 9.56
C GLN A 216 -18.86 -9.99 10.76
N ARG A 217 -19.18 -9.50 11.95
CA ARG A 217 -18.97 -10.22 13.21
C ARG A 217 -20.21 -11.01 13.50
N THR A 218 -20.17 -12.33 13.35
CA THR A 218 -21.34 -13.16 13.67
C THR A 218 -21.50 -13.25 15.18
N THR A 219 -22.63 -12.76 15.69
CA THR A 219 -23.02 -12.89 17.09
C THR A 219 -23.95 -14.08 17.25
N GLY A 220 -23.71 -14.87 18.29
CA GLY A 220 -24.62 -15.94 18.72
C GLY A 220 -24.51 -16.09 20.23
N LEU A 221 -25.51 -16.72 20.86
CA LEU A 221 -25.55 -16.89 22.33
C LEU A 221 -24.29 -17.58 22.91
N ASN A 222 -23.53 -18.29 22.07
CA ASN A 222 -22.28 -19.00 22.42
C ASN A 222 -21.01 -18.47 21.72
N HIS A 223 -21.09 -17.36 20.96
CA HIS A 223 -19.98 -16.83 20.16
C HIS A 223 -19.60 -15.41 20.60
N LYS A 224 -18.30 -15.13 20.69
CA LYS A 224 -17.76 -13.80 21.02
C LYS A 224 -17.52 -12.98 19.77
N MET A 225 -17.34 -11.67 19.94
CA MET A 225 -17.08 -10.74 18.85
C MET A 225 -15.58 -10.51 18.70
N TRP A 226 -15.10 -10.51 17.46
CA TRP A 226 -13.81 -9.93 17.13
C TRP A 226 -13.79 -8.46 17.54
N ALA A 227 -12.83 -8.10 18.39
CA ALA A 227 -12.62 -6.74 18.84
C ALA A 227 -11.60 -6.06 17.93
N TRP A 228 -11.91 -4.82 17.53
CA TRP A 228 -10.95 -3.97 16.83
C TRP A 228 -10.07 -3.29 17.87
N ALA A 229 -8.76 -3.33 17.69
CA ALA A 229 -7.80 -2.80 18.64
C ALA A 229 -6.65 -2.06 17.95
N THR A 230 -6.10 -1.10 18.68
CA THR A 230 -4.71 -0.65 18.46
C THR A 230 -3.79 -1.48 19.33
N ALA A 231 -2.54 -1.65 18.91
CA ALA A 231 -1.56 -2.36 19.74
C ALA A 231 -1.30 -1.64 21.08
N ALA A 232 -1.46 -0.32 21.15
CA ALA A 232 -1.41 0.47 22.39
C ALA A 232 -2.51 0.10 23.41
N THR A 233 -3.66 -0.42 22.94
CA THR A 233 -4.77 -0.85 23.81
C THR A 233 -4.69 -2.32 24.23
N ALA A 234 -3.77 -3.10 23.66
CA ALA A 234 -3.53 -4.50 24.02
C ALA A 234 -2.71 -4.62 25.31
N SER A 235 -3.19 -4.00 26.39
CA SER A 235 -2.50 -3.84 27.69
C SER A 235 -2.38 -5.12 28.53
N SER A 236 -2.15 -6.30 27.93
CA SER A 236 -2.11 -7.57 28.68
C SER A 236 -1.29 -8.72 28.09
N ASN A 237 -0.25 -8.47 27.27
CA ASN A 237 0.60 -9.53 26.66
C ASN A 237 -0.17 -10.54 25.78
N LYS A 238 -1.29 -10.12 25.17
CA LYS A 238 -2.24 -11.03 24.51
C LYS A 238 -2.33 -10.91 22.99
N GLY A 239 -1.62 -9.95 22.40
CA GLY A 239 -1.53 -9.75 20.96
C GLY A 239 -0.24 -9.04 20.59
N PRO A 240 0.04 -8.83 19.30
CA PRO A 240 1.21 -8.08 18.83
C PRO A 240 1.26 -6.65 19.35
N ASP A 241 2.47 -6.19 19.72
CA ASP A 241 2.74 -4.82 20.19
C ASP A 241 2.69 -3.76 19.05
N LYS A 242 2.57 -4.22 17.81
CA LYS A 242 2.48 -3.41 16.60
C LYS A 242 1.56 -4.10 15.61
N ASP A 243 0.80 -3.34 14.83
CA ASP A 243 0.00 -3.87 13.72
C ASP A 243 0.90 -4.45 12.61
N HIS A 244 0.35 -5.24 11.68
CA HIS A 244 1.16 -5.77 10.57
C HIS A 244 1.41 -4.72 9.48
N SER A 245 0.36 -3.98 9.12
CA SER A 245 0.28 -3.11 7.95
C SER A 245 1.33 -2.00 7.98
N TYR A 246 1.39 -1.24 9.06
CA TYR A 246 2.34 -0.14 9.29
C TYR A 246 3.47 -0.52 10.25
N ASN A 247 3.35 -1.62 11.00
CA ASN A 247 4.28 -1.97 12.08
C ASN A 247 4.42 -0.83 13.09
N THR A 248 3.27 -0.31 13.54
CA THR A 248 3.15 0.78 14.51
C THR A 248 2.33 0.37 15.73
N PRO A 249 2.61 0.95 16.92
CA PRO A 249 1.74 0.76 18.08
C PRO A 249 0.33 1.35 17.91
N GLN A 250 0.16 2.30 16.99
CA GLN A 250 -1.08 3.03 16.70
C GLN A 250 -1.93 2.40 15.60
N GLY A 251 -1.37 1.48 14.81
CA GLY A 251 -2.12 0.79 13.77
C GLY A 251 -3.05 -0.27 14.36
N HIS A 252 -3.84 -0.87 13.48
CA HIS A 252 -5.06 -1.55 13.87
C HIS A 252 -5.10 -2.99 13.41
N TYR A 253 -5.75 -3.83 14.21
CA TYR A 253 -6.06 -5.20 13.86
C TYR A 253 -7.29 -5.69 14.61
N VAL A 254 -7.81 -6.83 14.19
CA VAL A 254 -8.89 -7.52 14.91
C VAL A 254 -8.34 -8.67 15.73
N PHE A 255 -8.88 -8.87 16.93
CA PHE A 255 -8.45 -9.95 17.82
C PHE A 255 -9.59 -10.56 18.63
N ILE A 256 -9.32 -11.72 19.21
CA ILE A 256 -10.15 -12.39 20.22
C ILE A 256 -9.26 -12.95 21.33
N ASP A 257 -9.65 -12.80 22.60
CA ASP A 257 -9.03 -13.57 23.69
C ASP A 257 -9.56 -15.00 23.64
N ALA A 258 -8.69 -15.96 23.30
CA ALA A 258 -9.03 -17.37 23.15
C ALA A 258 -9.68 -17.98 24.41
N ARG A 259 -9.42 -17.43 25.61
CA ARG A 259 -10.07 -17.88 26.86
C ARG A 259 -11.56 -17.57 26.92
N THR A 260 -12.03 -16.67 26.07
CA THR A 260 -13.40 -16.15 26.13
C THR A 260 -14.37 -16.90 25.20
N GLY A 261 -13.87 -17.79 24.32
CA GLY A 261 -14.67 -18.66 23.46
C GLY A 261 -14.27 -18.61 21.99
N SER A 262 -15.20 -19.01 21.12
CA SER A 262 -15.03 -18.95 19.65
C SER A 262 -15.68 -17.69 19.07
N ALA A 263 -15.13 -17.19 17.95
CA ALA A 263 -15.70 -16.11 17.18
C ALA A 263 -15.56 -16.38 15.68
N PHE A 264 -16.46 -15.78 14.90
CA PHE A 264 -16.44 -15.83 13.44
C PHE A 264 -16.31 -14.43 12.88
N LEU A 265 -15.45 -14.31 11.87
CA LEU A 265 -15.33 -13.13 11.02
C LEU A 265 -15.68 -13.59 9.61
N THR A 266 -16.80 -13.11 9.09
CA THR A 266 -17.37 -13.55 7.81
C THR A 266 -17.30 -12.42 6.81
N THR A 267 -16.84 -12.67 5.59
CA THR A 267 -16.79 -11.64 4.55
C THR A 267 -18.16 -11.44 3.89
N ASN A 268 -18.30 -10.39 3.09
CA ASN A 268 -19.39 -10.29 2.12
C ASN A 268 -19.24 -11.38 1.05
N ASN A 269 -20.28 -11.59 0.24
CA ASN A 269 -20.21 -12.56 -0.86
C ASN A 269 -19.01 -12.29 -1.76
N VAL A 270 -18.10 -13.25 -1.83
CA VAL A 270 -16.97 -13.27 -2.73
C VAL A 270 -17.39 -14.04 -3.98
N PRO A 271 -17.28 -13.47 -5.19
CA PRO A 271 -17.57 -14.19 -6.43
C PRO A 271 -16.71 -15.46 -6.55
N ALA A 272 -17.34 -16.59 -6.88
CA ALA A 272 -16.69 -17.89 -7.04
C ALA A 272 -16.46 -18.27 -8.51
N ASP A 273 -16.40 -17.25 -9.37
CA ASP A 273 -16.26 -17.31 -10.83
C ASP A 273 -14.89 -17.82 -11.30
N THR A 274 -13.87 -17.70 -10.44
CA THR A 274 -12.51 -18.20 -10.66
C THR A 274 -11.93 -18.72 -9.36
N ASP A 275 -10.87 -19.51 -9.44
CA ASP A 275 -10.03 -19.81 -8.29
C ASP A 275 -9.47 -18.51 -7.72
N ARG A 276 -9.51 -18.38 -6.39
CA ARG A 276 -8.95 -17.24 -5.65
C ARG A 276 -8.01 -17.73 -4.55
N CYS A 277 -7.19 -16.82 -4.04
CA CYS A 277 -6.35 -17.09 -2.86
C CYS A 277 -6.70 -16.09 -1.76
N LEU A 278 -7.12 -16.59 -0.60
CA LEU A 278 -7.21 -15.78 0.60
C LEU A 278 -5.84 -15.71 1.25
N ARG A 279 -5.23 -14.53 1.23
CA ARG A 279 -4.02 -14.22 1.98
C ARG A 279 -4.38 -13.37 3.20
N PHE A 280 -3.90 -13.77 4.38
CA PHE A 280 -4.11 -12.99 5.61
C PHE A 280 -2.93 -13.12 6.56
N TRP A 281 -2.72 -12.07 7.34
CA TRP A 281 -1.73 -12.04 8.40
C TRP A 281 -2.38 -12.29 9.75
N PHE A 282 -1.72 -13.08 10.58
CA PHE A 282 -2.24 -13.47 11.88
C PHE A 282 -1.12 -13.54 12.92
N SER A 283 -1.48 -13.32 14.18
CA SER A 283 -0.65 -13.65 15.33
C SER A 283 -1.43 -14.63 16.18
N PHE A 284 -0.87 -15.83 16.40
CA PHE A 284 -1.53 -16.90 17.11
C PHE A 284 -0.63 -17.41 18.23
N GLY A 285 -0.89 -16.93 19.45
CA GLY A 285 -0.03 -17.04 20.62
C GLY A 285 -0.78 -17.33 21.93
N GLY A 286 -0.17 -18.11 22.81
CA GLY A 286 -0.68 -18.45 24.15
C GLY A 286 -0.90 -19.94 24.36
N SER A 287 -0.74 -20.40 25.61
CA SER A 287 -0.96 -21.81 26.00
C SER A 287 -2.40 -22.29 25.78
N ASP A 288 -3.35 -21.35 25.72
CA ASP A 288 -4.79 -21.60 25.62
C ASP A 288 -5.32 -21.30 24.21
N ALA A 289 -4.43 -21.06 23.23
CA ALA A 289 -4.83 -20.77 21.87
C ALA A 289 -5.39 -22.06 21.22
N GLY A 290 -6.70 -22.09 20.94
CA GLY A 290 -7.41 -23.24 20.37
C GLY A 290 -7.05 -23.51 18.91
N THR A 291 -7.93 -23.18 17.96
CA THR A 291 -7.64 -23.28 16.53
C THR A 291 -8.06 -22.02 15.79
N LEU A 292 -7.33 -21.67 14.73
CA LEU A 292 -7.73 -20.69 13.73
C LEU A 292 -8.05 -21.45 12.44
N ASN A 293 -9.26 -21.29 11.92
CA ASN A 293 -9.75 -22.06 10.78
C ASN A 293 -10.33 -21.14 9.71
N VAL A 294 -10.19 -21.55 8.44
CA VAL A 294 -10.80 -20.91 7.28
C VAL A 294 -11.78 -21.89 6.64
N TYR A 295 -12.99 -21.41 6.36
CA TYR A 295 -14.08 -22.16 5.74
C TYR A 295 -14.72 -21.34 4.62
N THR A 296 -15.43 -22.01 3.71
CA THR A 296 -16.39 -21.39 2.78
C THR A 296 -17.81 -21.77 3.18
N GLU A 297 -18.72 -20.81 3.30
CA GLU A 297 -20.10 -21.06 3.77
C GLU A 297 -20.98 -21.78 2.74
N THR A 298 -20.58 -21.89 1.47
CA THR A 298 -21.31 -22.62 0.41
C THR A 298 -21.44 -24.13 0.66
N THR A 299 -20.56 -24.72 1.45
CA THR A 299 -20.55 -26.16 1.76
C THR A 299 -21.16 -26.50 3.13
N GLY A 300 -21.85 -25.55 3.77
CA GLY A 300 -22.14 -25.64 5.21
C GLY A 300 -20.84 -25.66 6.03
N ARG A 301 -20.92 -25.76 7.36
CA ARG A 301 -19.75 -25.98 8.23
C ARG A 301 -19.17 -27.38 7.98
N GLY A 302 -18.53 -27.56 6.83
CA GLY A 302 -17.79 -28.75 6.42
C GLY A 302 -16.33 -28.72 6.89
N GLN A 303 -15.48 -29.50 6.23
CA GLN A 303 -14.04 -29.53 6.49
C GLN A 303 -13.41 -28.14 6.28
N ALA A 304 -12.54 -27.73 7.20
CA ALA A 304 -11.79 -26.48 7.06
C ALA A 304 -10.88 -26.55 5.82
N LEU A 305 -10.84 -25.46 5.05
CA LEU A 305 -9.87 -25.31 3.96
C LEU A 305 -8.45 -25.14 4.49
N TRP A 306 -8.35 -24.56 5.69
CA TRP A 306 -7.09 -24.36 6.40
C TRP A 306 -7.32 -24.33 7.89
N THR A 307 -6.41 -24.94 8.65
CA THR A 307 -6.45 -25.00 10.12
C THR A 307 -5.05 -24.79 10.69
N LEU A 308 -4.94 -23.89 11.66
CA LEU A 308 -3.81 -23.79 12.57
C LEU A 308 -4.26 -24.21 13.97
N GLY A 309 -3.55 -25.18 14.57
CA GLY A 309 -3.87 -25.70 15.90
C GLY A 309 -2.68 -25.71 16.87
N SER A 310 -1.58 -25.05 16.53
CA SER A 310 -0.39 -24.98 17.38
C SER A 310 0.16 -23.57 17.41
N TRP A 311 0.88 -23.27 18.49
CA TRP A 311 1.55 -22.00 18.69
C TRP A 311 2.44 -21.63 17.50
N SER A 312 2.28 -20.41 16.98
CA SER A 312 3.01 -19.90 15.81
C SER A 312 4.16 -18.94 16.17
N GLY A 313 4.53 -18.87 17.45
CA GLY A 313 5.49 -17.88 17.95
C GLY A 313 4.85 -16.54 18.31
N PHE A 314 5.69 -15.57 18.69
CA PHE A 314 5.28 -14.19 18.86
C PHE A 314 5.54 -13.42 17.56
N GLY A 315 4.56 -12.63 17.11
CA GLY A 315 4.68 -11.80 15.90
C GLY A 315 3.67 -12.18 14.81
N TRP A 316 3.78 -11.47 13.68
CA TRP A 316 2.91 -11.66 12.53
C TRP A 316 3.41 -12.79 11.64
N ASN A 317 2.52 -13.72 11.34
CA ASN A 317 2.69 -14.80 10.39
C ASN A 317 1.72 -14.59 9.22
N VAL A 318 1.96 -15.26 8.09
CA VAL A 318 1.10 -15.19 6.91
C VAL A 318 0.55 -16.58 6.59
N ALA A 319 -0.71 -16.63 6.19
CA ALA A 319 -1.34 -17.81 5.62
C ALA A 319 -1.92 -17.47 4.24
N GLU A 320 -1.85 -18.44 3.34
CA GLU A 320 -2.43 -18.41 2.01
C GLU A 320 -3.32 -19.64 1.85
N VAL A 321 -4.59 -19.42 1.51
CA VAL A 321 -5.60 -20.47 1.44
C VAL A 321 -6.25 -20.41 0.07
N ASN A 322 -6.13 -21.50 -0.67
CA ASN A 322 -6.78 -21.64 -1.96
C ASN A 322 -8.29 -21.74 -1.77
N LEU A 323 -9.02 -20.88 -2.48
CA LEU A 323 -10.47 -20.83 -2.56
C LEU A 323 -10.86 -21.30 -3.96
N PRO A 324 -11.28 -22.56 -4.13
CA PRO A 324 -11.61 -23.10 -5.43
C PRO A 324 -12.86 -22.43 -6.02
N ALA A 325 -12.92 -22.35 -7.35
CA ALA A 325 -14.11 -21.92 -8.07
C ALA A 325 -15.33 -22.78 -7.67
N GLY A 326 -16.50 -22.15 -7.63
CA GLY A 326 -17.71 -22.74 -7.05
C GLY A 326 -18.99 -22.23 -7.71
N PRO A 327 -20.17 -22.66 -7.23
CA PRO A 327 -21.39 -22.58 -8.03
C PRO A 327 -21.93 -21.15 -8.26
N THR A 328 -21.53 -20.14 -7.48
CA THR A 328 -21.83 -18.71 -7.76
C THR A 328 -20.99 -17.74 -6.91
N SER A 329 -21.01 -17.89 -5.59
CA SER A 329 -20.28 -17.04 -4.64
C SER A 329 -20.14 -17.75 -3.30
N TYR A 330 -19.07 -17.48 -2.55
CA TYR A 330 -18.89 -17.98 -1.18
C TYR A 330 -18.76 -16.83 -0.17
N LYS A 331 -18.91 -17.16 1.11
CA LYS A 331 -18.64 -16.29 2.25
C LYS A 331 -17.63 -16.96 3.18
#